data_AF-A0A5R8U782-F1
#
_entry.id   AF-A0A5R8U782-F1
#
_cell.length_a   1.000
_cell.length_b   1.000
_cell.length_c   1.000
_cell.angle_alpha   90.00
_cell.angle_beta   90.00
_cell.angle_gamma   90.00
#
_symmetry.space_group_name_H-M   'P 1'
#
loop_
_entity.id
_entity.type
_entity.pdbx_description
1 polymer ?
#
loop_
_entity_poly.entity_id
_entity_poly.type
_entity_poly.pdbx_seq_one_letter_code
_entity_poly.pdbx_strand_id
1 'polypeptide(L)'
;MSDMKPAKKSLSTRAIAISTILFTPVSLAITPPTNSDSNVIINNNEEIKLIASEGYDPGWEHFNSLKVGEDSNGSLLIDNLSLTTSSASIGNNAEGSITLTNHTNWQFDTPTSNIFLGTNEGSGTLYVLEGSKISGLQSIRVGEFYGDARGTLVIDGESSSVTSNIAIVGDQGTGKVSVTNGGTFTSLTQLNIGYVNAHSSLSANQSSYGEVQVADKNSTVNAPNILIGGYNTSSTSDTTGVLTVSNDGVINVNSYIWVGVSSNGTGILNIGGAQGEAAQPAGSINTPRIYLGGTNASTTSILNFNHTNADFVLTSYIDGKGQVNQVGSGTTTLSGANIYTGNTYISNGSLRAGTVDTFSPNSDYIVDSEGHLDLNGYSQTLNTLALAGTVTLSSYENGHEFTPTTLTIN
;
A
#
# COMPACT_ATOMS: atom_id res chain seq x y z
N MET A 1 66.90 -14.16 -28.03
CA MET A 1 66.74 -13.75 -26.61
C MET A 1 65.48 -12.91 -26.56
N SER A 2 64.34 -13.30 -25.99
CA SER A 2 64.01 -14.29 -24.97
C SER A 2 62.62 -14.85 -25.31
N ASP A 3 62.49 -16.17 -25.24
CA ASP A 3 61.23 -16.89 -25.46
C ASP A 3 60.17 -16.55 -24.42
N MET A 4 58.96 -16.23 -24.88
CA MET A 4 57.78 -16.08 -24.04
C MET A 4 57.14 -17.45 -23.83
N LYS A 5 57.44 -18.06 -22.68
CA LYS A 5 56.86 -19.34 -22.24
C LYS A 5 55.51 -19.05 -21.55
N PRO A 6 54.38 -19.63 -21.96
CA PRO A 6 53.14 -19.47 -21.20
C PRO A 6 53.22 -20.31 -19.92
N ALA A 7 53.00 -19.66 -18.78
CA ALA A 7 52.91 -20.32 -17.49
C ALA A 7 51.66 -21.23 -17.46
N LYS A 8 51.86 -22.54 -17.30
CA LYS A 8 50.82 -23.49 -16.90
C LYS A 8 50.30 -23.06 -15.52
N LYS A 9 49.11 -22.47 -15.46
CA LYS A 9 48.33 -22.40 -14.22
C LYS A 9 47.80 -23.81 -13.95
N SER A 10 48.32 -24.47 -12.92
CA SER A 10 47.76 -25.73 -12.43
C SER A 10 46.36 -25.46 -11.88
N LEU A 11 45.37 -26.19 -12.39
CA LEU A 11 44.07 -26.33 -11.75
C LEU A 11 44.29 -27.11 -10.46
N SER A 12 44.16 -26.43 -9.32
CA SER A 12 44.06 -27.07 -8.01
C SER A 12 42.68 -27.73 -7.92
N THR A 13 42.57 -28.98 -8.39
CA THR A 13 41.43 -29.85 -8.09
C THR A 13 41.52 -30.25 -6.62
N ARG A 14 40.99 -29.40 -5.72
CA ARG A 14 40.65 -29.85 -4.38
C ARG A 14 39.33 -30.61 -4.49
N ALA A 15 39.43 -31.93 -4.46
CA ALA A 15 38.30 -32.80 -4.22
C ALA A 15 37.62 -32.34 -2.93
N ILE A 16 36.39 -31.82 -3.05
CA ILE A 16 35.52 -31.62 -1.91
C ILE A 16 35.08 -33.02 -1.51
N ALA A 17 35.60 -33.48 -0.37
CA ALA A 17 35.05 -34.65 0.29
C ALA A 17 33.57 -34.34 0.55
N ILE A 18 32.68 -35.10 -0.08
CA ILE A 18 31.28 -35.16 0.32
C ILE A 18 31.30 -35.80 1.70
N SER A 19 31.34 -34.95 2.73
CA SER A 19 31.00 -35.37 4.08
C SER A 19 29.52 -35.69 4.04
N THR A 20 29.18 -36.97 4.05
CA THR A 20 27.84 -37.44 4.36
C THR A 20 27.54 -36.97 5.78
N ILE A 21 27.00 -35.76 5.91
CA ILE A 21 26.43 -35.29 7.16
C ILE A 21 25.24 -36.21 7.38
N LEU A 22 25.38 -37.14 8.33
CA LEU A 22 24.21 -37.80 8.88
C LEU A 22 23.29 -36.68 9.38
N PHE A 23 22.11 -36.60 8.78
CA PHE A 23 20.99 -35.81 9.24
C PHE A 23 20.74 -36.16 10.71
N THR A 24 21.26 -35.34 11.61
CA THR A 24 20.51 -35.04 12.81
C THR A 24 19.56 -33.93 12.36
N PRO A 25 18.26 -34.19 12.17
CA PRO A 25 17.33 -33.09 12.00
C PRO A 25 17.57 -32.15 13.19
N VAL A 26 17.70 -30.85 12.92
CA VAL A 26 17.38 -29.87 13.94
C VAL A 26 16.07 -30.36 14.53
N SER A 27 16.06 -30.66 15.84
CA SER A 27 14.84 -31.08 16.51
C SER A 27 13.82 -29.97 16.29
N LEU A 28 13.00 -30.10 15.25
CA LEU A 28 11.81 -29.29 15.09
C LEU A 28 11.01 -29.59 16.36
N ALA A 29 10.82 -28.58 17.20
CA ALA A 29 9.96 -28.72 18.38
C ALA A 29 8.52 -29.10 18.00
N ILE A 30 8.20 -28.96 16.71
CA ILE A 30 6.91 -29.22 16.09
C ILE A 30 7.04 -30.42 15.15
N THR A 31 6.09 -31.35 15.25
CA THR A 31 5.96 -32.46 14.31
C THR A 31 5.55 -31.94 12.93
N PRO A 32 6.24 -32.33 11.84
CA PRO A 32 5.82 -31.99 10.49
C PRO A 32 4.37 -32.40 10.20
N PRO A 33 3.67 -31.69 9.29
CA PRO A 33 2.35 -32.10 8.83
C PRO A 33 2.43 -33.51 8.20
N THR A 34 1.36 -34.29 8.31
CA THR A 34 1.35 -35.67 7.81
C THR A 34 0.49 -35.85 6.56
N ASN A 35 -0.40 -34.89 6.29
CA ASN A 35 -1.33 -34.87 5.16
C ASN A 35 -1.97 -33.49 4.99
N SER A 36 -2.79 -33.33 3.95
CA SER A 36 -3.53 -32.11 3.62
C SER A 36 -4.51 -31.65 4.70
N ASP A 37 -4.90 -32.51 5.65
CA ASP A 37 -5.84 -32.16 6.75
C ASP A 37 -5.10 -31.66 8.00
N SER A 38 -3.77 -31.69 7.99
CA SER A 38 -2.95 -31.34 9.15
C SER A 38 -3.03 -29.85 9.48
N ASN A 39 -3.17 -29.53 10.76
CA ASN A 39 -3.13 -28.17 11.28
C ASN A 39 -1.79 -27.93 11.99
N VAL A 40 -1.05 -26.94 11.53
CA VAL A 40 0.24 -26.55 12.10
C VAL A 40 0.06 -25.36 13.02
N ILE A 41 0.66 -25.44 14.19
CA ILE A 41 0.70 -24.37 15.18
C ILE A 41 2.15 -24.18 15.63
N ILE A 42 2.69 -22.97 15.47
CA ILE A 42 4.05 -22.57 15.84
C ILE A 42 3.96 -21.51 16.95
N ASN A 43 4.20 -21.92 18.19
CA ASN A 43 3.95 -21.14 19.41
C ASN A 43 5.10 -21.33 20.42
N ASN A 44 4.91 -20.93 21.69
CA ASN A 44 5.86 -21.17 22.79
C ASN A 44 7.28 -20.62 22.56
N ASN A 45 7.40 -19.53 21.79
CA ASN A 45 8.65 -18.93 21.31
C ASN A 45 9.45 -19.85 20.38
N GLU A 46 8.81 -20.80 19.73
CA GLU A 46 9.45 -21.63 18.72
C GLU A 46 9.80 -20.80 17.49
N GLU A 47 10.99 -21.07 16.95
CA GLU A 47 11.48 -20.51 15.70
C GLU A 47 11.74 -21.65 14.73
N ILE A 48 10.92 -21.73 13.67
CA ILE A 48 11.03 -22.78 12.66
C ILE A 48 11.70 -22.22 11.42
N LYS A 49 12.63 -22.99 10.86
CA LYS A 49 13.30 -22.68 9.60
C LYS A 49 13.08 -23.82 8.62
N LEU A 50 12.41 -23.52 7.52
CA LEU A 50 12.21 -24.43 6.39
C LEU A 50 13.07 -23.92 5.24
N ILE A 51 14.24 -24.53 5.06
CA ILE A 51 15.24 -24.10 4.09
C ILE A 51 15.47 -25.21 3.08
N ALA A 52 15.13 -24.99 1.81
CA ALA A 52 15.17 -26.04 0.79
C ALA A 52 16.57 -26.65 0.65
N SER A 53 17.60 -25.82 0.76
CA SER A 53 19.00 -26.25 0.65
C SER A 53 19.50 -27.09 1.83
N GLU A 54 18.82 -27.03 2.98
CA GLU A 54 19.13 -27.81 4.18
C GLU A 54 18.31 -29.12 4.28
N GLY A 55 17.33 -29.29 3.38
CA GLY A 55 16.37 -30.38 3.43
C GLY A 55 15.24 -30.13 4.43
N TYR A 56 14.04 -30.59 4.11
CA TYR A 56 12.85 -30.43 4.92
C TYR A 56 11.92 -31.64 4.76
N ASP A 57 10.95 -31.79 5.66
CA ASP A 57 9.94 -32.84 5.56
C ASP A 57 8.91 -32.49 4.46
N PRO A 58 8.66 -33.37 3.47
CA PRO A 58 7.70 -33.09 2.39
C PRO A 58 6.27 -32.82 2.86
N GLY A 59 5.90 -33.17 4.09
CA GLY A 59 4.61 -32.79 4.68
C GLY A 59 4.35 -31.28 4.71
N TRP A 60 5.41 -30.47 4.69
CA TRP A 60 5.30 -29.00 4.60
C TRP A 60 4.87 -28.48 3.22
N GLU A 61 4.83 -29.33 2.19
CA GLU A 61 4.39 -28.93 0.84
C GLU A 61 2.86 -28.74 0.75
N HIS A 62 2.07 -29.45 1.56
CA HIS A 62 0.59 -29.33 1.55
C HIS A 62 -0.05 -29.73 2.89
N PHE A 63 -0.76 -28.79 3.52
CA PHE A 63 -1.47 -29.00 4.79
C PHE A 63 -2.63 -28.00 4.95
N ASN A 64 -3.54 -28.20 5.90
CA ASN A 64 -4.79 -27.45 5.96
C ASN A 64 -4.61 -26.01 6.47
N SER A 65 -4.02 -25.84 7.65
CA SER A 65 -3.90 -24.52 8.28
C SER A 65 -2.53 -24.26 8.87
N LEU A 66 -2.05 -23.03 8.73
CA LEU A 66 -0.84 -22.55 9.40
C LEU A 66 -1.17 -21.48 10.44
N LYS A 67 -0.84 -21.73 11.70
CA LYS A 67 -0.92 -20.74 12.76
C LYS A 67 0.46 -20.45 13.32
N VAL A 68 0.83 -19.18 13.40
CA VAL A 68 2.11 -18.74 13.96
C VAL A 68 1.82 -17.64 14.97
N GLY A 69 2.12 -17.90 16.24
CA GLY A 69 1.81 -16.95 17.31
C GLY A 69 0.34 -16.97 17.75
N GLU A 70 -0.23 -18.13 18.08
CA GLU A 70 -1.55 -18.29 18.70
C GLU A 70 -1.43 -18.43 20.23
N ASP A 71 -1.91 -17.47 21.02
CA ASP A 71 -1.84 -17.42 22.50
C ASP A 71 -0.41 -17.41 23.11
N SER A 72 0.62 -17.66 22.31
CA SER A 72 2.03 -17.52 22.66
C SER A 72 2.85 -17.28 21.39
N ASN A 73 3.94 -16.53 21.53
CA ASN A 73 4.76 -16.11 20.39
C ASN A 73 5.29 -17.27 19.54
N GLY A 74 5.50 -17.03 18.24
CA GLY A 74 6.15 -17.99 17.34
C GLY A 74 6.66 -17.32 16.06
N SER A 75 7.61 -17.98 15.38
CA SER A 75 8.12 -17.50 14.11
C SER A 75 8.45 -18.61 13.11
N LEU A 76 8.30 -18.29 11.83
CA LEU A 76 8.59 -19.19 10.72
C LEU A 76 9.35 -18.48 9.61
N LEU A 77 10.50 -19.03 9.23
CA LEU A 77 11.21 -18.68 8.00
C LEU A 77 11.02 -19.78 6.97
N ILE A 78 10.64 -19.40 5.75
CA ILE A 78 10.54 -20.28 4.58
C ILE A 78 11.45 -19.73 3.49
N ASP A 79 12.40 -20.55 3.03
CA ASP A 79 13.45 -20.17 2.09
C ASP A 79 13.49 -21.13 0.89
N ASN A 80 13.09 -20.63 -0.28
CA ASN A 80 13.06 -21.36 -1.55
C ASN A 80 12.21 -22.65 -1.53
N LEU A 81 11.04 -22.61 -0.89
CA LEU A 81 10.07 -23.72 -0.88
C LEU A 81 8.79 -23.34 -1.62
N SER A 82 8.01 -24.34 -2.01
CA SER A 82 6.61 -24.17 -2.38
C SER A 82 5.72 -24.90 -1.38
N LEU A 83 4.69 -24.23 -0.87
CA LEU A 83 3.73 -24.80 0.06
C LEU A 83 2.30 -24.42 -0.32
N THR A 84 1.36 -25.30 -0.03
CA THR A 84 -0.07 -25.10 -0.23
C THR A 84 -0.81 -25.19 1.10
N THR A 85 -1.65 -24.20 1.42
CA THR A 85 -2.51 -24.23 2.61
C THR A 85 -3.90 -23.70 2.35
N SER A 86 -4.89 -24.14 3.11
CA SER A 86 -6.26 -23.61 3.01
C SER A 86 -6.48 -22.34 3.83
N SER A 87 -5.73 -22.12 4.92
CA SER A 87 -5.86 -20.92 5.75
C SER A 87 -4.59 -20.60 6.55
N ALA A 88 -4.42 -19.34 6.94
CA ALA A 88 -3.37 -18.94 7.87
C ALA A 88 -3.79 -17.86 8.87
N SER A 89 -3.22 -17.91 10.07
CA SER A 89 -3.31 -16.86 11.08
C SER A 89 -1.93 -16.58 11.65
N ILE A 90 -1.55 -15.31 11.71
CA ILE A 90 -0.25 -14.84 12.16
C ILE A 90 -0.50 -13.82 13.26
N GLY A 91 -0.07 -14.11 14.49
CA GLY A 91 -0.28 -13.25 15.65
C GLY A 91 -1.75 -13.18 16.07
N ASN A 92 -2.23 -14.25 16.70
CA ASN A 92 -3.56 -14.36 17.31
C ASN A 92 -3.40 -14.35 18.84
N ASN A 93 -3.78 -13.26 19.53
CA ASN A 93 -3.58 -13.10 20.98
C ASN A 93 -2.11 -13.23 21.44
N ALA A 94 -1.16 -13.10 20.52
CA ALA A 94 0.29 -13.13 20.73
C ALA A 94 1.03 -12.55 19.53
N GLU A 95 2.37 -12.57 19.55
CA GLU A 95 3.18 -12.14 18.42
C GLU A 95 3.47 -13.32 17.46
N GLY A 96 3.18 -13.14 16.19
CA GLY A 96 3.50 -14.11 15.14
C GLY A 96 4.28 -13.46 14.01
N SER A 97 5.27 -14.17 13.47
CA SER A 97 5.99 -13.72 12.29
C SER A 97 6.22 -14.82 11.27
N ILE A 98 5.95 -14.54 10.00
CA ILE A 98 6.34 -15.39 8.88
C ILE A 98 7.20 -14.59 7.91
N THR A 99 8.31 -15.18 7.48
CA THR A 99 9.17 -14.64 6.42
C THR A 99 9.25 -15.63 5.26
N LEU A 100 8.82 -15.20 4.08
CA LEU A 100 9.04 -15.91 2.82
C LEU A 100 10.20 -15.25 2.08
N THR A 101 11.20 -16.03 1.69
CA THR A 101 12.39 -15.51 1.01
C THR A 101 12.87 -16.45 -0.09
N ASN A 102 13.78 -15.97 -0.93
CA ASN A 102 14.38 -16.72 -2.04
C ASN A 102 13.36 -17.45 -2.94
N HIS A 103 12.45 -16.71 -3.57
CA HIS A 103 11.46 -17.24 -4.53
C HIS A 103 10.49 -18.29 -3.93
N THR A 104 10.21 -18.22 -2.63
CA THR A 104 9.22 -19.08 -1.98
C THR A 104 7.82 -18.84 -2.54
N ASN A 105 7.06 -19.90 -2.83
CA ASN A 105 5.69 -19.80 -3.33
C ASN A 105 4.70 -20.37 -2.31
N TRP A 106 3.85 -19.52 -1.76
CA TRP A 106 2.76 -19.94 -0.87
C TRP A 106 1.42 -19.85 -1.60
N GLN A 107 0.85 -21.01 -1.92
CA GLN A 107 -0.43 -21.12 -2.61
C GLN A 107 -1.56 -21.42 -1.63
N PHE A 108 -2.73 -20.85 -1.90
CA PHE A 108 -3.96 -21.20 -1.21
C PHE A 108 -4.95 -21.88 -2.16
N ASP A 109 -5.58 -22.96 -1.68
CA ASP A 109 -6.24 -23.95 -2.52
C ASP A 109 -7.77 -23.97 -2.42
N THR A 110 -8.37 -23.15 -1.55
CA THR A 110 -9.84 -23.08 -1.42
C THR A 110 -10.40 -21.72 -1.83
N PRO A 111 -11.64 -21.67 -2.36
CA PRO A 111 -12.35 -20.41 -2.64
C PRO A 111 -12.62 -19.55 -1.39
N THR A 112 -12.38 -20.08 -0.20
CA THR A 112 -12.59 -19.43 1.10
C THR A 112 -11.29 -19.14 1.83
N SER A 113 -10.14 -19.31 1.18
CA SER A 113 -8.84 -19.22 1.83
C SER A 113 -8.51 -17.81 2.30
N ASN A 114 -8.11 -17.68 3.57
CA ASN A 114 -7.81 -16.39 4.19
C ASN A 114 -6.46 -16.39 4.90
N ILE A 115 -5.84 -15.22 4.96
CA ILE A 115 -4.79 -14.88 5.93
C ILE A 115 -5.29 -13.78 6.85
N PHE A 116 -5.15 -13.98 8.15
CA PHE A 116 -5.35 -12.94 9.17
C PHE A 116 -4.00 -12.61 9.81
N LEU A 117 -3.64 -11.33 9.85
CA LEU A 117 -2.40 -10.83 10.46
C LEU A 117 -2.77 -9.91 11.62
N GLY A 118 -2.46 -10.32 12.84
CA GLY A 118 -2.84 -9.58 14.05
C GLY A 118 -4.33 -9.68 14.30
N THR A 119 -4.73 -10.59 15.19
CA THR A 119 -6.13 -10.77 15.61
C THR A 119 -6.23 -11.01 17.11
N ASN A 120 -7.37 -10.65 17.71
CA ASN A 120 -7.62 -10.77 19.16
C ASN A 120 -6.49 -10.17 20.01
N GLU A 121 -6.20 -8.87 19.87
CA GLU A 121 -5.05 -8.18 20.53
C GLU A 121 -3.65 -8.68 20.11
N GLY A 122 -3.56 -9.65 19.19
CA GLY A 122 -2.30 -10.17 18.66
C GLY A 122 -1.60 -9.24 17.67
N SER A 123 -0.31 -9.48 17.47
CA SER A 123 0.55 -8.77 16.52
C SER A 123 1.10 -9.73 15.47
N GLY A 124 0.66 -9.60 14.22
CA GLY A 124 1.06 -10.47 13.12
C GLY A 124 1.93 -9.76 12.09
N THR A 125 3.08 -10.33 11.76
CA THR A 125 3.96 -9.80 10.71
C THR A 125 4.21 -10.82 9.61
N LEU A 126 4.07 -10.41 8.35
CA LEU A 126 4.35 -11.24 7.18
C LEU A 126 5.30 -10.50 6.25
N TYR A 127 6.46 -11.09 5.99
CA TYR A 127 7.42 -10.62 5.00
C TYR A 127 7.37 -11.49 3.75
N VAL A 128 7.21 -10.86 2.59
CA VAL A 128 7.25 -11.50 1.28
C VAL A 128 8.40 -10.85 0.51
N LEU A 129 9.54 -11.54 0.52
CA LEU A 129 10.83 -11.00 0.11
C LEU A 129 11.44 -11.77 -1.06
N GLU A 130 12.41 -11.15 -1.73
CA GLU A 130 13.32 -11.83 -2.66
C GLU A 130 12.61 -12.71 -3.71
N GLY A 131 11.60 -12.15 -4.38
CA GLY A 131 10.86 -12.84 -5.43
C GLY A 131 9.80 -13.84 -4.95
N SER A 132 9.55 -13.89 -3.63
CA SER A 132 8.55 -14.79 -3.04
C SER A 132 7.11 -14.36 -3.36
N LYS A 133 6.17 -15.31 -3.36
CA LYS A 133 4.82 -15.08 -3.88
C LYS A 133 3.76 -15.70 -2.98
N ILE A 134 2.64 -15.00 -2.85
CA ILE A 134 1.40 -15.50 -2.25
C ILE A 134 0.26 -15.39 -3.26
N SER A 135 -0.49 -16.47 -3.46
CA SER A 135 -1.58 -16.54 -4.43
C SER A 135 -2.73 -17.44 -3.98
N GLY A 136 -3.89 -17.34 -4.64
CA GLY A 136 -5.06 -18.17 -4.36
C GLY A 136 -5.93 -17.72 -3.18
N LEU A 137 -5.68 -16.52 -2.64
CA LEU A 137 -6.41 -16.01 -1.49
C LEU A 137 -7.78 -15.45 -1.85
N GLN A 138 -8.80 -15.83 -1.08
CA GLN A 138 -10.08 -15.15 -1.05
C GLN A 138 -9.96 -13.82 -0.30
N SER A 139 -9.30 -13.80 0.85
CA SER A 139 -8.99 -12.52 1.50
C SER A 139 -7.68 -12.52 2.26
N ILE A 140 -7.08 -11.33 2.35
CA ILE A 140 -6.03 -11.02 3.32
C ILE A 140 -6.51 -9.87 4.18
N ARG A 141 -6.42 -10.03 5.51
CA ARG A 141 -6.82 -9.03 6.49
C ARG A 141 -5.64 -8.70 7.39
N VAL A 142 -5.22 -7.45 7.35
CA VAL A 142 -4.05 -6.93 8.06
C VAL A 142 -4.55 -6.05 9.20
N GLY A 143 -4.35 -6.46 10.44
CA GLY A 143 -4.89 -5.83 11.64
C GLY A 143 -6.39 -6.09 11.74
N GLU A 144 -6.76 -7.31 12.12
CA GLU A 144 -8.13 -7.81 12.13
C GLU A 144 -8.68 -7.99 13.55
N PHE A 145 -9.70 -7.21 13.89
CA PHE A 145 -10.68 -7.43 14.95
C PHE A 145 -10.19 -7.56 16.42
N TYR A 146 -10.93 -6.88 17.30
CA TYR A 146 -10.76 -6.77 18.75
C TYR A 146 -9.47 -6.10 19.26
N GLY A 147 -9.68 -5.18 20.21
CA GLY A 147 -8.62 -4.56 20.99
C GLY A 147 -7.55 -3.88 20.15
N ASP A 148 -6.29 -4.01 20.59
CA ASP A 148 -5.13 -3.41 19.93
C ASP A 148 -4.52 -4.30 18.83
N ALA A 149 -5.31 -5.12 18.13
CA ALA A 149 -4.82 -6.03 17.10
C ALA A 149 -3.97 -5.30 16.03
N ARG A 150 -2.77 -5.82 15.72
CA ARG A 150 -1.79 -5.18 14.81
C ARG A 150 -1.33 -6.12 13.72
N GLY A 151 -1.58 -5.78 12.46
CA GLY A 151 -1.05 -6.52 11.32
C GLY A 151 -0.02 -5.71 10.56
N THR A 152 1.05 -6.36 10.11
CA THR A 152 2.03 -5.79 9.19
C THR A 152 2.30 -6.75 8.05
N LEU A 153 2.16 -6.27 6.82
CA LEU A 153 2.55 -6.97 5.61
C LEU A 153 3.62 -6.16 4.87
N VAL A 154 4.77 -6.78 4.60
CA VAL A 154 5.86 -6.20 3.83
C VAL A 154 6.05 -7.01 2.56
N ILE A 155 5.95 -6.34 1.42
CA ILE A 155 6.19 -6.92 0.09
C ILE A 155 7.35 -6.15 -0.51
N ASP A 156 8.53 -6.75 -0.43
CA ASP A 156 9.77 -6.06 -0.75
C ASP A 156 10.62 -6.86 -1.74
N GLY A 157 11.18 -6.14 -2.71
CA GLY A 157 12.06 -6.70 -3.71
C GLY A 157 11.36 -7.08 -5.01
N GLU A 158 12.15 -7.13 -6.09
CA GLU A 158 11.68 -7.44 -7.43
C GLU A 158 10.99 -8.81 -7.47
N SER A 159 9.85 -8.88 -8.17
CA SER A 159 9.02 -10.09 -8.31
C SER A 159 8.37 -10.63 -7.03
N SER A 160 8.63 -10.01 -5.86
CA SER A 160 7.89 -10.32 -4.64
C SER A 160 6.44 -9.90 -4.81
N SER A 161 5.48 -10.78 -4.51
CA SER A 161 4.08 -10.48 -4.78
C SER A 161 3.07 -11.14 -3.86
N VAL A 162 1.97 -10.42 -3.61
CA VAL A 162 0.79 -10.95 -2.94
C VAL A 162 -0.43 -10.66 -3.81
N THR A 163 -1.20 -11.71 -4.12
CA THR A 163 -2.47 -11.59 -4.84
C THR A 163 -3.61 -12.16 -4.00
N SER A 164 -4.65 -11.37 -3.81
CA SER A 164 -5.87 -11.75 -3.09
C SER A 164 -7.11 -11.30 -3.83
N ASN A 165 -8.25 -11.97 -3.65
CA ASN A 165 -9.51 -11.51 -4.21
C ASN A 165 -9.94 -10.19 -3.54
N ILE A 166 -9.94 -10.14 -2.20
CA ILE A 166 -10.20 -8.92 -1.42
C ILE A 166 -9.03 -8.68 -0.46
N ALA A 167 -8.60 -7.43 -0.35
CA ALA A 167 -7.61 -7.00 0.63
C ALA A 167 -8.22 -5.99 1.60
N ILE A 168 -7.95 -6.16 2.89
CA ILE A 168 -8.40 -5.23 3.93
C ILE A 168 -7.23 -4.91 4.86
N VAL A 169 -6.98 -3.62 5.06
CA VAL A 169 -5.90 -3.09 5.89
C VAL A 169 -6.52 -2.23 6.97
N GLY A 170 -6.34 -2.61 8.23
CA GLY A 170 -7.04 -2.05 9.39
C GLY A 170 -8.50 -2.48 9.42
N ASP A 171 -8.78 -3.77 9.57
CA ASP A 171 -10.14 -4.29 9.80
C ASP A 171 -10.46 -4.23 11.30
N GLN A 172 -11.05 -3.13 11.77
CA GLN A 172 -11.36 -2.94 13.20
C GLN A 172 -10.14 -3.09 14.13
N GLY A 173 -8.93 -2.89 13.59
CA GLY A 173 -7.64 -2.91 14.28
C GLY A 173 -6.65 -2.01 13.54
N THR A 174 -5.35 -2.20 13.79
CA THR A 174 -4.27 -1.45 13.14
C THR A 174 -3.59 -2.31 12.07
N GLY A 175 -3.75 -1.95 10.80
CA GLY A 175 -3.11 -2.64 9.68
C GLY A 175 -2.11 -1.76 8.94
N LYS A 176 -0.95 -2.32 8.59
CA LYS A 176 0.06 -1.67 7.76
C LYS A 176 0.51 -2.56 6.61
N VAL A 177 0.56 -2.01 5.41
CA VAL A 177 1.13 -2.65 4.23
C VAL A 177 2.21 -1.76 3.63
N SER A 178 3.38 -2.31 3.38
CA SER A 178 4.48 -1.64 2.67
C SER A 178 4.80 -2.44 1.40
N VAL A 179 4.78 -1.76 0.26
CA VAL A 179 5.15 -2.30 -1.06
C VAL A 179 6.33 -1.49 -1.59
N THR A 180 7.50 -2.11 -1.61
CA THR A 180 8.78 -1.42 -1.83
C THR A 180 9.72 -2.20 -2.74
N ASN A 181 10.74 -1.52 -3.28
CA ASN A 181 11.81 -2.11 -4.08
C ASN A 181 11.36 -3.06 -5.22
N GLY A 182 10.23 -2.78 -5.89
CA GLY A 182 9.71 -3.58 -7.00
C GLY A 182 8.70 -4.66 -6.60
N GLY A 183 8.22 -4.66 -5.35
CA GLY A 183 7.16 -5.54 -4.87
C GLY A 183 5.81 -5.25 -5.53
N THR A 184 4.90 -6.23 -5.54
CA THR A 184 3.55 -6.06 -6.10
C THR A 184 2.45 -6.57 -5.18
N PHE A 185 1.46 -5.73 -4.88
CA PHE A 185 0.25 -6.11 -4.17
C PHE A 185 -0.97 -5.99 -5.08
N THR A 186 -1.72 -7.08 -5.25
CA THR A 186 -2.90 -7.11 -6.11
C THR A 186 -4.13 -7.54 -5.32
N SER A 187 -5.17 -6.71 -5.36
CA SER A 187 -6.53 -7.11 -5.01
C SER A 187 -7.36 -7.26 -6.28
N LEU A 188 -8.06 -8.39 -6.45
CA LEU A 188 -8.82 -8.65 -7.68
C LEU A 188 -10.21 -8.01 -7.69
N THR A 189 -10.75 -7.63 -6.52
CA THR A 189 -12.08 -7.02 -6.38
C THR A 189 -12.01 -5.65 -5.74
N GLN A 190 -11.37 -5.52 -4.57
CA GLN A 190 -11.36 -4.28 -3.80
C GLN A 190 -10.28 -4.30 -2.72
N LEU A 191 -9.55 -3.18 -2.61
CA LEU A 191 -8.70 -2.86 -1.47
C LEU A 191 -9.42 -1.88 -0.54
N ASN A 192 -9.57 -2.26 0.73
CA ASN A 192 -10.12 -1.40 1.78
C ASN A 192 -9.01 -1.01 2.76
N ILE A 193 -8.96 0.27 3.12
CA ILE A 193 -7.96 0.83 4.03
C ILE A 193 -8.70 1.60 5.12
N GLY A 194 -8.59 1.16 6.37
CA GLY A 194 -9.40 1.67 7.47
C GLY A 194 -10.84 1.18 7.38
N TYR A 195 -11.06 -0.12 7.61
CA TYR A 195 -12.34 -0.81 7.44
C TYR A 195 -13.06 -1.10 8.76
N VAL A 196 -14.38 -0.88 8.76
CA VAL A 196 -15.31 -1.35 9.80
C VAL A 196 -16.63 -1.78 9.14
N ASN A 197 -17.18 -2.92 9.54
CA ASN A 197 -18.52 -3.37 9.15
C ASN A 197 -19.49 -3.26 10.34
N ALA A 198 -20.42 -2.32 10.30
CA ALA A 198 -21.28 -1.91 11.41
C ALA A 198 -22.42 -2.91 11.80
N HIS A 199 -22.21 -4.23 11.66
CA HIS A 199 -23.27 -5.23 11.85
C HIS A 199 -23.15 -6.14 13.08
N SER A 200 -22.17 -5.93 13.98
CA SER A 200 -22.09 -6.72 15.22
C SER A 200 -22.37 -5.86 16.45
N SER A 201 -23.23 -6.34 17.35
CA SER A 201 -23.61 -5.70 18.62
C SER A 201 -22.54 -5.83 19.71
N LEU A 202 -21.32 -6.27 19.37
CA LEU A 202 -20.20 -6.53 20.28
C LEU A 202 -19.13 -5.42 20.23
N SER A 203 -19.49 -4.27 19.64
CA SER A 203 -18.57 -3.38 18.95
C SER A 203 -18.41 -2.01 19.64
N ALA A 204 -18.23 -2.02 20.96
CA ALA A 204 -18.21 -0.77 21.74
C ALA A 204 -16.98 0.13 21.49
N ASN A 205 -15.91 -0.35 20.83
CA ASN A 205 -14.68 0.39 20.57
C ASN A 205 -14.14 0.17 19.12
N GLN A 206 -14.84 0.65 18.09
CA GLN A 206 -14.51 0.41 16.67
C GLN A 206 -13.61 1.50 16.04
N SER A 207 -12.48 1.82 16.66
CA SER A 207 -11.45 2.58 15.94
C SER A 207 -10.70 1.65 14.99
N SER A 208 -10.64 2.02 13.71
CA SER A 208 -9.89 1.28 12.69
C SER A 208 -8.79 2.18 12.14
N TYR A 209 -7.59 1.64 11.96
CA TYR A 209 -6.48 2.34 11.31
C TYR A 209 -5.84 1.45 10.26
N GLY A 210 -5.97 1.83 8.99
CA GLY A 210 -5.30 1.20 7.87
C GLY A 210 -4.29 2.12 7.23
N GLU A 211 -3.11 1.61 6.91
CA GLU A 211 -2.07 2.35 6.20
C GLU A 211 -1.44 1.48 5.11
N VAL A 212 -1.39 2.02 3.90
CA VAL A 212 -0.72 1.40 2.76
C VAL A 212 0.29 2.38 2.19
N GLN A 213 1.54 1.95 2.11
CA GLN A 213 2.63 2.69 1.49
C GLN A 213 3.12 1.97 0.23
N VAL A 214 3.24 2.71 -0.86
CA VAL A 214 3.78 2.24 -2.14
C VAL A 214 4.93 3.15 -2.52
N ALA A 215 6.15 2.65 -2.42
CA ALA A 215 7.35 3.45 -2.67
C ALA A 215 8.35 2.70 -3.53
N ASP A 216 9.23 3.46 -4.18
CA ASP A 216 10.29 2.98 -5.06
C ASP A 216 9.80 2.52 -6.42
N LYS A 217 10.70 2.65 -7.39
CA LYS A 217 10.43 2.30 -8.79
C LYS A 217 9.97 0.84 -8.91
N ASN A 218 8.96 0.63 -9.76
CA ASN A 218 8.31 -0.65 -10.05
C ASN A 218 7.48 -1.26 -8.91
N SER A 219 7.48 -0.68 -7.71
CA SER A 219 6.56 -1.10 -6.66
C SER A 219 5.14 -0.76 -7.05
N THR A 220 4.25 -1.75 -7.01
CA THR A 220 2.92 -1.61 -7.62
C THR A 220 1.80 -2.10 -6.71
N VAL A 221 0.75 -1.30 -6.56
CA VAL A 221 -0.56 -1.73 -6.05
C VAL A 221 -1.59 -1.74 -7.17
N ASN A 222 -2.29 -2.86 -7.35
CA ASN A 222 -3.36 -3.00 -8.33
C ASN A 222 -4.69 -3.34 -7.65
N ALA A 223 -5.76 -2.63 -7.99
CA ALA A 223 -7.11 -2.98 -7.55
C ALA A 223 -8.17 -2.45 -8.54
N PRO A 224 -9.35 -3.08 -8.69
CA PRO A 224 -10.44 -2.44 -9.43
C PRO A 224 -10.91 -1.14 -8.77
N ASN A 225 -11.01 -1.14 -7.44
CA ASN A 225 -11.41 0.00 -6.63
C ASN A 225 -10.58 0.03 -5.34
N ILE A 226 -10.31 1.23 -4.82
CA ILE A 226 -9.74 1.44 -3.48
C ILE A 226 -10.70 2.29 -2.65
N LEU A 227 -11.01 1.82 -1.45
CA LEU A 227 -11.79 2.55 -0.44
C LEU A 227 -10.87 2.92 0.73
N ILE A 228 -10.86 4.19 1.12
CA ILE A 228 -9.98 4.73 2.15
C ILE A 228 -10.82 5.41 3.24
N GLY A 229 -10.64 5.05 4.50
CA GLY A 229 -11.38 5.63 5.61
C GLY A 229 -12.85 5.20 5.60
N GLY A 230 -13.08 3.88 5.55
CA GLY A 230 -14.39 3.27 5.65
C GLY A 230 -14.74 2.33 4.48
N TYR A 231 -15.88 1.64 4.62
CA TYR A 231 -16.43 0.74 3.60
C TYR A 231 -17.81 1.15 3.09
N ASN A 232 -18.64 1.67 3.99
CA ASN A 232 -19.97 2.13 3.66
C ASN A 232 -20.21 3.53 4.23
N THR A 233 -21.17 4.23 3.65
CA THR A 233 -21.51 5.60 4.04
C THR A 233 -22.37 5.67 5.30
N SER A 234 -23.01 4.56 5.71
CA SER A 234 -23.90 4.51 6.87
C SER A 234 -23.19 4.20 8.20
N SER A 235 -21.94 3.75 8.18
CA SER A 235 -21.14 3.52 9.38
C SER A 235 -20.81 4.84 10.06
N THR A 236 -21.05 4.89 11.37
CA THR A 236 -20.67 5.99 12.28
C THR A 236 -19.39 5.69 13.05
N SER A 237 -18.69 4.60 12.71
CA SER A 237 -17.44 4.22 13.39
C SER A 237 -16.30 5.14 12.96
N ASP A 238 -15.36 5.37 13.88
CA ASP A 238 -14.17 6.18 13.64
C ASP A 238 -13.13 5.37 12.86
N THR A 239 -13.19 5.44 11.53
CA THR A 239 -12.28 4.73 10.63
C THR A 239 -11.23 5.67 10.08
N THR A 240 -9.96 5.31 10.14
CA THR A 240 -8.87 6.05 9.51
C THR A 240 -8.20 5.18 8.46
N GLY A 241 -8.14 5.67 7.23
CA GLY A 241 -7.39 5.06 6.14
C GLY A 241 -6.38 6.03 5.56
N VAL A 242 -5.15 5.57 5.33
CA VAL A 242 -4.09 6.35 4.71
C VAL A 242 -3.48 5.54 3.58
N LEU A 243 -3.43 6.14 2.39
CA LEU A 243 -2.71 5.61 1.23
C LEU A 243 -1.65 6.61 0.81
N THR A 244 -0.40 6.18 0.75
CA THR A 244 0.72 7.02 0.36
C THR A 244 1.45 6.39 -0.82
N VAL A 245 1.67 7.18 -1.88
CA VAL A 245 2.46 6.78 -3.04
C VAL A 245 3.63 7.74 -3.26
N SER A 246 4.85 7.24 -3.26
CA SER A 246 6.06 8.07 -3.37
C SER A 246 7.17 7.39 -4.15
N ASN A 247 8.26 8.12 -4.43
CA ASN A 247 9.49 7.60 -5.03
C ASN A 247 9.28 6.72 -6.27
N ASP A 248 8.45 7.16 -7.23
CA ASP A 248 8.11 6.41 -8.44
C ASP A 248 7.32 5.09 -8.22
N GLY A 249 6.79 4.86 -7.02
CA GLY A 249 5.80 3.81 -6.77
C GLY A 249 4.52 4.03 -7.59
N VAL A 250 3.80 2.97 -7.91
CA VAL A 250 2.66 3.02 -8.84
C VAL A 250 1.41 2.43 -8.22
N ILE A 251 0.29 3.14 -8.35
CA ILE A 251 -1.03 2.65 -8.00
C ILE A 251 -1.89 2.61 -9.25
N ASN A 252 -2.39 1.42 -9.61
CA ASN A 252 -3.27 1.21 -10.74
C ASN A 252 -4.68 0.84 -10.27
N VAL A 253 -5.65 1.69 -10.60
CA VAL A 253 -7.04 1.51 -10.19
C VAL A 253 -7.99 1.67 -11.36
N ASN A 254 -8.72 0.61 -11.69
CA ASN A 254 -9.52 0.55 -12.90
C ASN A 254 -10.73 1.51 -12.89
N SER A 255 -11.34 1.72 -11.73
CA SER A 255 -12.63 2.42 -11.62
C SER A 255 -12.56 3.69 -10.77
N TYR A 256 -12.22 3.60 -9.50
CA TYR A 256 -12.08 4.81 -8.67
C TYR A 256 -11.30 4.56 -7.38
N ILE A 257 -10.74 5.63 -6.85
CA ILE A 257 -10.32 5.73 -5.45
C ILE A 257 -11.36 6.57 -4.72
N TRP A 258 -11.97 6.03 -3.67
CA TRP A 258 -12.90 6.75 -2.80
C TRP A 258 -12.24 7.04 -1.46
N VAL A 259 -12.06 8.33 -1.17
CA VAL A 259 -11.37 8.86 0.01
C VAL A 259 -12.38 9.39 1.03
N GLY A 260 -12.33 8.86 2.25
CA GLY A 260 -13.26 9.12 3.34
C GLY A 260 -14.65 8.60 3.00
N VAL A 261 -14.87 7.30 3.19
CA VAL A 261 -16.12 6.64 2.80
C VAL A 261 -17.18 6.73 3.90
N SER A 262 -16.78 6.51 5.15
CA SER A 262 -17.70 6.45 6.30
C SER A 262 -18.06 7.81 6.85
N SER A 263 -19.18 7.90 7.58
CA SER A 263 -19.75 9.17 8.05
C SER A 263 -18.85 9.94 9.02
N ASN A 264 -18.04 9.23 9.80
CA ASN A 264 -17.01 9.76 10.69
C ASN A 264 -15.60 9.32 10.23
N GLY A 265 -15.50 8.85 8.98
CA GLY A 265 -14.26 8.34 8.44
C GLY A 265 -13.26 9.44 8.13
N THR A 266 -11.98 9.16 8.35
CA THR A 266 -10.85 9.92 7.84
C THR A 266 -10.18 9.12 6.74
N GLY A 267 -10.22 9.63 5.51
CA GLY A 267 -9.47 9.10 4.39
C GLY A 267 -8.43 10.11 3.92
N ILE A 268 -7.20 9.64 3.73
CA ILE A 268 -6.09 10.48 3.24
C ILE A 268 -5.40 9.75 2.09
N LEU A 269 -5.32 10.41 0.94
CA LEU A 269 -4.49 10.01 -0.19
C LEU A 269 -3.31 10.98 -0.33
N ASN A 270 -2.10 10.48 -0.09
CA ASN A 270 -0.86 11.24 -0.22
C ASN A 270 -0.13 10.87 -1.52
N ILE A 271 0.32 11.88 -2.23
CA ILE A 271 1.26 11.76 -3.35
C ILE A 271 2.55 12.48 -2.97
N GLY A 272 3.63 11.71 -2.84
CA GLY A 272 4.86 12.12 -2.17
C GLY A 272 4.85 11.78 -0.68
N GLY A 273 5.31 12.68 0.17
CA GLY A 273 5.34 12.50 1.62
C GLY A 273 3.95 12.50 2.26
N ALA A 274 3.85 11.97 3.48
CA ALA A 274 2.62 12.13 4.27
C ALA A 274 2.41 13.60 4.67
N GLN A 275 1.18 13.98 5.01
CA GLN A 275 0.89 15.32 5.52
C GLN A 275 1.67 15.58 6.83
N GLY A 276 2.37 16.72 6.91
CA GLY A 276 3.20 17.09 8.07
C GLY A 276 4.62 16.49 8.05
N GLU A 277 4.88 15.55 7.15
CA GLU A 277 6.22 14.97 6.92
C GLU A 277 6.96 15.71 5.80
N ALA A 278 8.25 15.42 5.66
CA ALA A 278 9.06 15.97 4.57
C ALA A 278 8.53 15.55 3.19
N ALA A 279 8.56 16.47 2.24
CA ALA A 279 8.19 16.18 0.85
C ALA A 279 9.12 15.10 0.25
N GLN A 280 8.54 14.19 -0.52
CA GLN A 280 9.26 13.13 -1.25
C GLN A 280 8.95 13.22 -2.74
N PRO A 281 9.79 12.69 -3.64
CA PRO A 281 9.36 12.45 -5.01
C PRO A 281 7.98 11.75 -5.03
N ALA A 282 7.09 12.23 -5.89
CA ALA A 282 5.79 11.64 -6.13
C ALA A 282 5.95 10.23 -6.68
N GLY A 283 4.99 9.37 -6.38
CA GLY A 283 4.72 8.23 -7.24
C GLY A 283 3.49 8.50 -8.12
N SER A 284 3.11 7.52 -8.93
CA SER A 284 2.07 7.66 -9.95
C SER A 284 0.73 7.07 -9.50
N ILE A 285 -0.35 7.83 -9.75
CA ILE A 285 -1.73 7.36 -9.58
C ILE A 285 -2.38 7.22 -10.95
N ASN A 286 -2.72 6.00 -11.34
CA ASN A 286 -3.44 5.68 -12.56
C ASN A 286 -4.89 5.30 -12.20
N THR A 287 -5.78 6.29 -12.15
CA THR A 287 -7.22 6.06 -11.94
C THR A 287 -8.05 7.06 -12.73
N PRO A 288 -9.22 6.66 -13.27
CA PRO A 288 -10.08 7.62 -13.96
C PRO A 288 -10.77 8.60 -13.00
N ARG A 289 -11.00 8.22 -11.74
CA ARG A 289 -11.72 9.06 -10.76
C ARG A 289 -11.16 8.96 -9.34
N ILE A 290 -11.03 10.11 -8.69
CA ILE A 290 -10.81 10.24 -7.25
C ILE A 290 -12.03 10.93 -6.64
N TYR A 291 -12.78 10.20 -5.81
CA TYR A 291 -13.95 10.73 -5.11
C TYR A 291 -13.59 11.09 -3.67
N LEU A 292 -13.59 12.38 -3.35
CA LEU A 292 -13.25 12.92 -2.04
C LEU A 292 -14.52 13.17 -1.23
N GLY A 293 -14.99 12.23 -0.41
CA GLY A 293 -16.06 12.55 0.52
C GLY A 293 -16.98 11.40 0.90
N GLY A 294 -17.48 11.47 2.12
CA GLY A 294 -18.65 10.75 2.59
C GLY A 294 -19.92 11.59 2.42
N THR A 295 -21.06 11.03 2.80
CA THR A 295 -22.33 11.77 2.71
C THR A 295 -22.52 12.82 3.82
N ASN A 296 -21.68 12.79 4.87
CA ASN A 296 -21.82 13.60 6.09
C ASN A 296 -20.70 14.63 6.27
N ALA A 297 -21.00 15.71 7.01
CA ALA A 297 -20.07 16.81 7.25
C ALA A 297 -18.90 16.44 8.18
N SER A 298 -19.02 15.35 8.93
CA SER A 298 -17.98 14.85 9.85
C SER A 298 -16.92 14.00 9.16
N THR A 299 -17.12 13.62 7.89
CA THR A 299 -16.13 12.86 7.13
C THR A 299 -14.95 13.76 6.76
N THR A 300 -13.73 13.30 7.03
CA THR A 300 -12.50 13.92 6.56
C THR A 300 -12.01 13.19 5.31
N SER A 301 -11.87 13.91 4.21
CA SER A 301 -11.38 13.38 2.93
C SER A 301 -10.34 14.33 2.36
N ILE A 302 -9.10 13.86 2.25
CA ILE A 302 -7.96 14.71 1.86
C ILE A 302 -7.21 14.06 0.71
N LEU A 303 -7.00 14.83 -0.36
CA LEU A 303 -5.98 14.58 -1.37
C LEU A 303 -4.81 15.53 -1.12
N ASN A 304 -3.64 14.98 -0.86
CA ASN A 304 -2.46 15.74 -0.46
C ASN A 304 -1.31 15.54 -1.43
N PHE A 305 -0.83 16.63 -2.01
CA PHE A 305 0.37 16.70 -2.83
C PHE A 305 1.52 17.25 -1.99
N ASN A 306 2.34 16.35 -1.44
CA ASN A 306 3.53 16.69 -0.69
C ASN A 306 4.77 16.16 -1.41
N HIS A 307 4.99 16.65 -2.63
CA HIS A 307 6.08 16.18 -3.47
C HIS A 307 7.04 17.26 -3.98
N THR A 308 8.19 16.83 -4.49
CA THR A 308 9.27 17.70 -4.99
C THR A 308 9.38 17.74 -6.52
N ASN A 309 8.61 16.93 -7.25
CA ASN A 309 8.68 16.87 -8.72
C ASN A 309 8.35 18.21 -9.37
N ALA A 310 9.13 18.59 -10.39
CA ALA A 310 8.96 19.83 -11.12
C ALA A 310 7.73 19.86 -12.04
N ASP A 311 7.26 18.70 -12.50
CA ASP A 311 6.16 18.58 -13.47
C ASP A 311 5.32 17.30 -13.23
N PHE A 312 4.80 17.10 -12.02
CA PHE A 312 3.87 15.99 -11.77
C PHE A 312 2.53 16.27 -12.46
N VAL A 313 1.91 15.27 -13.07
CA VAL A 313 0.62 15.42 -13.77
C VAL A 313 -0.39 14.43 -13.18
N LEU A 314 -1.54 14.93 -12.75
CA LEU A 314 -2.69 14.13 -12.37
C LEU A 314 -3.84 14.33 -13.36
N THR A 315 -4.21 13.26 -14.05
CA THR A 315 -5.27 13.27 -15.09
C THR A 315 -6.63 12.84 -14.57
N SER A 316 -6.70 12.32 -13.33
CA SER A 316 -7.93 11.84 -12.71
C SER A 316 -8.97 12.94 -12.59
N TYR A 317 -10.23 12.60 -12.86
CA TYR A 317 -11.38 13.43 -12.50
C TYR A 317 -11.57 13.42 -10.98
N ILE A 318 -11.61 14.60 -10.36
CA ILE A 318 -11.78 14.75 -8.91
C ILE A 318 -13.15 15.35 -8.60
N ASP A 319 -13.91 14.71 -7.72
CA ASP A 319 -15.19 15.22 -7.23
C ASP A 319 -15.45 14.91 -5.75
N GLY A 320 -16.56 15.40 -5.21
CA GLY A 320 -16.93 15.26 -3.80
C GLY A 320 -16.70 16.52 -2.98
N LYS A 321 -16.73 16.40 -1.65
CA LYS A 321 -16.69 17.51 -0.69
C LYS A 321 -15.35 17.66 0.04
N GLY A 322 -14.41 16.74 -0.19
CA GLY A 322 -13.11 16.73 0.46
C GLY A 322 -12.15 17.77 -0.08
N GLN A 323 -11.04 17.92 0.64
CA GLN A 323 -10.05 18.97 0.43
C GLN A 323 -8.93 18.51 -0.50
N VAL A 324 -8.34 19.46 -1.23
CA VAL A 324 -7.16 19.27 -2.05
C VAL A 324 -6.04 20.18 -1.55
N ASN A 325 -4.89 19.61 -1.23
CA ASN A 325 -3.76 20.33 -0.62
C ASN A 325 -2.51 20.22 -1.49
N GLN A 326 -1.94 21.36 -1.88
CA GLN A 326 -0.61 21.49 -2.46
C GLN A 326 0.34 22.04 -1.39
N VAL A 327 1.19 21.18 -0.83
CA VAL A 327 2.07 21.50 0.31
C VAL A 327 3.54 21.20 0.06
N GLY A 328 3.85 20.41 -0.97
CA GLY A 328 5.22 20.15 -1.40
C GLY A 328 5.77 21.28 -2.27
N SER A 329 7.10 21.39 -2.36
CA SER A 329 7.78 22.42 -3.16
C SER A 329 7.70 22.18 -4.69
N GLY A 330 7.14 21.05 -5.12
CA GLY A 330 6.99 20.70 -6.53
C GLY A 330 5.82 21.42 -7.23
N THR A 331 5.61 21.05 -8.49
CA THR A 331 4.46 21.50 -9.30
C THR A 331 3.54 20.34 -9.61
N THR A 332 2.26 20.47 -9.24
CA THR A 332 1.18 19.56 -9.62
C THR A 332 0.40 20.17 -10.76
N THR A 333 0.37 19.52 -11.92
CA THR A 333 -0.53 19.85 -13.02
C THR A 333 -1.81 19.03 -12.91
N LEU A 334 -2.96 19.67 -12.74
CA LEU A 334 -4.27 19.01 -12.86
C LEU A 334 -4.76 19.09 -14.30
N SER A 335 -5.20 17.95 -14.85
CA SER A 335 -5.75 17.88 -16.21
C SER A 335 -7.13 17.21 -16.29
N GLY A 336 -7.68 16.76 -15.15
CA GLY A 336 -9.04 16.22 -15.06
C GLY A 336 -10.11 17.32 -15.04
N ALA A 337 -11.37 16.95 -15.30
CA ALA A 337 -12.51 17.87 -15.26
C ALA A 337 -13.05 18.05 -13.82
N ASN A 338 -12.30 18.69 -12.93
CA ASN A 338 -12.54 18.61 -11.49
C ASN A 338 -13.76 19.43 -11.03
N ILE A 339 -14.62 18.84 -10.19
CA ILE A 339 -15.85 19.47 -9.69
C ILE A 339 -16.03 19.37 -8.17
N TYR A 340 -14.98 19.02 -7.43
CA TYR A 340 -15.03 18.95 -5.97
C TYR A 340 -15.37 20.30 -5.33
N THR A 341 -16.02 20.27 -4.17
CA THR A 341 -16.54 21.46 -3.49
C THR A 341 -15.82 21.79 -2.19
N GLY A 342 -14.89 20.94 -1.75
CA GLY A 342 -14.04 21.24 -0.61
C GLY A 342 -12.90 22.17 -1.02
N ASN A 343 -12.34 22.88 -0.05
CA ASN A 343 -11.32 23.90 -0.29
C ASN A 343 -10.06 23.34 -0.98
N THR A 344 -9.44 24.18 -1.79
CA THR A 344 -8.11 23.98 -2.35
C THR A 344 -7.11 24.85 -1.60
N TYR A 345 -6.20 24.21 -0.86
CA TYR A 345 -5.10 24.90 -0.16
C TYR A 345 -3.81 24.77 -0.95
N ILE A 346 -3.16 25.88 -1.24
CA ILE A 346 -1.87 25.95 -1.92
C ILE A 346 -0.92 26.67 -0.98
N SER A 347 -0.27 25.89 -0.12
CA SER A 347 0.57 26.42 0.97
C SER A 347 2.05 26.51 0.60
N ASN A 348 2.49 25.76 -0.41
CA ASN A 348 3.86 25.78 -0.94
C ASN A 348 3.88 25.21 -2.36
N GLY A 349 4.88 25.55 -3.16
CA GLY A 349 5.02 25.06 -4.53
C GLY A 349 3.87 25.52 -5.44
N SER A 350 3.64 24.78 -6.53
CA SER A 350 2.74 25.22 -7.60
C SER A 350 1.60 24.24 -7.85
N LEU A 351 0.37 24.74 -7.91
CA LEU A 351 -0.77 24.04 -8.51
C LEU A 351 -1.04 24.66 -9.90
N ARG A 352 -0.89 23.85 -10.94
CA ARG A 352 -0.89 24.27 -12.34
C ARG A 352 -2.06 23.69 -13.12
N ALA A 353 -2.66 24.47 -14.01
CA ALA A 353 -3.68 23.98 -14.93
C ALA A 353 -3.05 23.27 -16.13
N GLY A 354 -3.58 22.10 -16.49
CA GLY A 354 -3.19 21.35 -17.67
C GLY A 354 -4.17 21.48 -18.84
N THR A 355 -5.35 22.06 -18.62
CA THR A 355 -6.37 22.34 -19.64
C THR A 355 -7.33 23.42 -19.15
N VAL A 356 -8.13 23.99 -20.06
CA VAL A 356 -9.23 24.93 -19.75
C VAL A 356 -10.22 24.27 -18.77
N ASP A 357 -10.68 25.03 -17.77
CA ASP A 357 -11.68 24.62 -16.77
C ASP A 357 -11.33 23.31 -16.02
N THR A 358 -10.05 23.11 -15.72
CA THR A 358 -9.59 21.96 -14.91
C THR A 358 -9.63 22.24 -13.40
N PHE A 359 -9.43 23.50 -13.00
CA PHE A 359 -9.62 23.90 -11.62
C PHE A 359 -11.11 23.92 -11.29
N SER A 360 -11.45 23.55 -10.06
CA SER A 360 -12.83 23.34 -9.72
C SER A 360 -13.56 24.68 -9.53
N PRO A 361 -14.62 24.96 -10.30
CA PRO A 361 -15.38 26.20 -10.14
C PRO A 361 -16.21 26.23 -8.86
N ASN A 362 -16.29 25.11 -8.14
CA ASN A 362 -17.05 24.97 -6.90
C ASN A 362 -16.16 25.04 -5.64
N SER A 363 -14.84 25.18 -5.80
CA SER A 363 -13.88 25.21 -4.70
C SER A 363 -13.43 26.64 -4.38
N ASP A 364 -13.25 26.91 -3.09
CA ASP A 364 -12.52 28.07 -2.59
C ASP A 364 -11.02 27.80 -2.69
N TYR A 365 -10.28 28.69 -3.35
CA TYR A 365 -8.84 28.60 -3.49
C TYR A 365 -8.14 29.52 -2.48
N ILE A 366 -7.30 28.94 -1.63
CA ILE A 366 -6.49 29.65 -0.64
C ILE A 366 -5.02 29.46 -1.02
N VAL A 367 -4.34 30.55 -1.40
CA VAL A 367 -2.93 30.56 -1.81
C VAL A 367 -2.12 31.30 -0.75
N ASP A 368 -1.37 30.56 0.07
CA ASP A 368 -0.51 31.14 1.10
C ASP A 368 0.77 31.76 0.49
N SER A 369 1.61 32.41 1.31
CA SER A 369 2.74 33.22 0.83
C SER A 369 3.75 32.47 -0.05
N GLU A 370 3.96 31.17 0.21
CA GLU A 370 4.86 30.30 -0.56
C GLU A 370 4.12 29.52 -1.66
N GLY A 371 2.81 29.71 -1.78
CA GLY A 371 1.97 29.05 -2.76
C GLY A 371 1.93 29.77 -4.11
N HIS A 372 1.82 28.97 -5.17
CA HIS A 372 1.68 29.44 -6.54
C HIS A 372 0.49 28.78 -7.24
N LEU A 373 -0.44 29.59 -7.77
CA LEU A 373 -1.50 29.13 -8.66
C LEU A 373 -1.13 29.51 -10.10
N ASP A 374 -0.88 28.50 -10.94
CA ASP A 374 -0.44 28.70 -12.33
C ASP A 374 -1.54 28.27 -13.30
N LEU A 375 -2.04 29.19 -14.12
CA LEU A 375 -3.04 28.89 -15.14
C LEU A 375 -2.40 28.32 -16.41
N ASN A 376 -1.08 28.46 -16.59
CA ASN A 376 -0.34 27.89 -17.72
C ASN A 376 -0.96 28.22 -19.10
N GLY A 377 -1.54 29.42 -19.23
CA GLY A 377 -2.23 29.85 -20.45
C GLY A 377 -3.65 29.29 -20.65
N TYR A 378 -4.19 28.53 -19.70
CA TYR A 378 -5.54 27.97 -19.75
C TYR A 378 -6.51 28.78 -18.90
N SER A 379 -7.59 29.28 -19.50
CA SER A 379 -8.63 29.98 -18.75
C SER A 379 -9.29 29.08 -17.70
N GLN A 380 -9.54 29.64 -16.51
CA GLN A 380 -10.12 28.92 -15.37
C GLN A 380 -11.24 29.71 -14.72
N THR A 381 -12.10 28.99 -14.00
CA THR A 381 -13.14 29.56 -13.14
C THR A 381 -13.00 28.98 -11.74
N LEU A 382 -13.05 29.83 -10.72
CA LEU A 382 -12.98 29.46 -9.30
C LEU A 382 -14.22 29.97 -8.55
N ASN A 383 -14.56 29.40 -7.40
CA ASN A 383 -15.61 29.96 -6.55
C ASN A 383 -15.11 31.23 -5.86
N THR A 384 -14.00 31.13 -5.12
CA THR A 384 -13.31 32.28 -4.51
C THR A 384 -11.79 32.13 -4.64
N LEU A 385 -11.08 33.24 -4.45
CA LEU A 385 -9.62 33.27 -4.37
C LEU A 385 -9.15 34.16 -3.22
N ALA A 386 -8.58 33.55 -2.19
CA ALA A 386 -7.82 34.22 -1.15
C ALA A 386 -6.32 34.13 -1.49
N LEU A 387 -5.70 35.25 -1.84
CA LEU A 387 -4.35 35.29 -2.39
C LEU A 387 -3.36 36.05 -1.48
N ALA A 388 -2.48 35.31 -0.82
CA ALA A 388 -1.28 35.84 -0.15
C ALA A 388 0.01 35.54 -0.94
N GLY A 389 0.02 34.45 -1.72
CA GLY A 389 1.12 34.08 -2.63
C GLY A 389 0.99 34.70 -4.02
N THR A 390 1.18 33.88 -5.06
CA THR A 390 1.25 34.37 -6.45
C THR A 390 0.29 33.63 -7.39
N VAL A 391 -0.20 34.34 -8.41
CA VAL A 391 -0.97 33.77 -9.52
C VAL A 391 -0.28 34.12 -10.85
N THR A 392 -0.01 33.13 -11.68
CA THR A 392 0.44 33.33 -13.08
C THR A 392 -0.68 32.97 -14.03
N LEU A 393 -1.08 33.90 -14.90
CA LEU A 393 -2.09 33.60 -15.94
C LEU A 393 -1.45 32.85 -17.12
N SER A 394 -0.29 33.34 -17.55
CA SER A 394 0.48 32.76 -18.65
C SER A 394 1.94 33.16 -18.49
N SER A 395 2.87 32.25 -18.77
CA SER A 395 4.28 32.58 -18.97
C SER A 395 4.55 32.73 -20.48
N TYR A 396 5.41 33.69 -20.84
CA TYR A 396 5.84 33.85 -22.22
C TYR A 396 6.96 32.84 -22.51
N GLU A 397 6.68 31.84 -23.34
CA GLU A 397 7.73 31.07 -24.01
C GLU A 397 8.02 31.69 -25.38
N ASN A 398 9.30 31.92 -25.66
CA ASN A 398 9.74 32.69 -26.81
C ASN A 398 9.24 32.06 -28.13
N GLY A 399 8.34 32.75 -28.84
CA GLY A 399 7.76 32.27 -30.10
C GLY A 399 6.32 31.75 -30.02
N HIS A 400 5.66 31.77 -28.86
CA HIS A 400 4.23 31.47 -28.73
C HIS A 400 3.37 32.74 -28.81
N GLU A 401 2.31 32.70 -29.61
CA GLU A 401 1.29 33.75 -29.67
C GLU A 401 0.56 33.83 -28.33
N PHE A 402 0.42 35.04 -27.79
CA PHE A 402 -0.31 35.27 -26.54
C PHE A 402 -1.79 34.92 -26.76
N THR A 403 -2.25 33.82 -26.18
CA THR A 403 -3.68 33.52 -26.11
C THR A 403 -4.26 34.23 -24.89
N PRO A 404 -5.31 35.06 -25.05
CA PRO A 404 -5.96 35.70 -23.91
C PRO A 404 -6.39 34.65 -22.88
N THR A 405 -5.73 34.64 -21.74
CA THR A 405 -6.04 33.75 -20.62
C THR A 405 -6.83 34.51 -19.58
N THR A 406 -7.95 33.95 -19.13
CA THR A 406 -8.84 34.58 -18.16
C THR A 406 -8.93 33.76 -16.89
N LEU A 407 -8.83 34.42 -15.75
CA LEU A 407 -9.22 33.88 -14.45
C LEU A 407 -10.56 34.50 -14.05
N THR A 408 -11.59 33.67 -13.94
CA THR A 408 -12.94 34.10 -13.50
C THR A 408 -13.15 33.69 -12.05
N ILE A 409 -13.65 34.60 -11.22
CA ILE A 409 -14.04 34.35 -9.83
C ILE A 409 -15.55 34.66 -9.73
N ASN A 410 -16.34 33.71 -9.20
CA ASN A 410 -17.81 33.77 -9.18
C ASN A 410 -18.39 34.68 -8.08
#